data_AF-A0A645HPR6-F1
#
_entry.id   AF-A0A645HPR6-F1
#
_cell.length_a   1.000
_cell.length_b   1.000
_cell.length_c   1.000
_cell.angle_alpha   90.00
_cell.angle_beta   90.00
_cell.angle_gamma   90.00
#
_symmetry.space_group_name_H-M   'P 1'
#
loop_
_entity.id
_entity.type
_entity.pdbx_description
1 polymer ?
#
loop_
_entity_poly.entity_id
_entity_poly.type
_entity_poly.pdbx_seq_one_letter_code
_entity_poly.pdbx_strand_id
1 'polypeptide(L)'
;MAELNAGDFDINLTGFTDKQIDNMLADFNVTEVKEDNFDPAAADFFGGSGSTLMAAEQTDRAAYLMEIDPVYCDVIIQRYIKYKSVSDNVFLVRDEQLVLYKDLV
;
A
#
# COMPACT_ATOMS: atom_id res chain seq x y z
N MET A 1 -20.39 -28.19 -0.53
CA MET A 1 -20.06 -26.75 -0.45
C MET A 1 -20.96 -26.17 0.61
N ALA A 2 -20.43 -25.79 1.77
CA ALA A 2 -21.22 -25.09 2.78
C ALA A 2 -21.28 -23.62 2.35
N GLU A 3 -22.48 -23.07 2.22
CA GLU A 3 -22.64 -21.62 2.06
C GLU A 3 -22.22 -20.95 3.38
N LEU A 4 -21.34 -19.95 3.31
CA LEU A 4 -21.08 -19.09 4.46
C LEU A 4 -22.34 -18.26 4.72
N ASN A 5 -22.90 -18.39 5.91
CA ASN A 5 -24.06 -17.61 6.34
C ASN A 5 -23.54 -16.28 6.91
N ALA A 6 -24.15 -15.15 6.52
CA ALA A 6 -23.68 -13.82 6.92
C ALA A 6 -23.71 -13.57 8.45
N GLY A 7 -24.36 -14.46 9.23
CA GLY A 7 -24.38 -14.44 10.68
C GLY A 7 -23.16 -15.10 11.37
N ASP A 8 -22.27 -15.76 10.63
CA ASP A 8 -21.08 -16.43 11.21
C ASP A 8 -19.86 -15.50 11.35
N PHE A 9 -19.96 -14.25 10.91
CA PHE A 9 -18.87 -13.28 11.01
C PHE A 9 -18.93 -12.54 12.34
N ASP A 10 -18.00 -12.83 13.24
CA ASP A 10 -17.82 -12.04 14.46
C ASP A 10 -17.12 -10.72 14.12
N ILE A 11 -17.93 -9.68 13.92
CA ILE A 11 -17.46 -8.31 13.68
C ILE A 11 -16.64 -7.75 14.86
N ASN A 12 -16.80 -8.25 16.09
CA ASN A 12 -15.99 -7.80 17.22
C ASN A 12 -14.52 -8.22 17.07
N LEU A 13 -14.26 -9.30 16.32
CA LEU A 13 -12.91 -9.76 16.02
C LEU A 13 -12.13 -8.76 15.15
N THR A 14 -12.84 -7.92 14.40
CA THR A 14 -12.22 -6.88 13.55
C THR A 14 -11.66 -5.71 14.36
N GLY A 15 -12.06 -5.58 15.62
CA GLY A 15 -11.70 -4.45 16.48
C GLY A 15 -12.46 -3.16 16.18
N PHE A 16 -13.44 -3.18 15.27
CA PHE A 16 -14.29 -2.04 14.95
C PHE A 16 -15.69 -2.21 15.53
N THR A 17 -16.31 -1.10 15.94
CA THR A 17 -17.74 -1.05 16.26
C THR A 17 -18.58 -0.93 14.98
N ASP A 18 -19.84 -1.36 15.02
CA ASP A 18 -20.81 -1.20 13.92
C ASP A 18 -20.81 0.21 13.35
N LYS A 19 -20.83 1.22 14.23
CA LYS A 19 -20.83 2.64 13.82
C LYS A 19 -19.54 3.07 13.12
N GLN A 20 -18.39 2.51 13.51
CA GLN A 20 -17.13 2.80 12.83
C GLN A 20 -17.11 2.19 11.44
N ILE A 21 -17.62 0.96 11.30
CA ILE A 21 -17.77 0.30 10.01
C ILE A 21 -18.74 1.09 9.14
N ASP A 22 -19.91 1.46 9.66
CA ASP A 22 -20.91 2.27 8.95
C ASP A 22 -20.33 3.62 8.48
N ASN A 23 -19.57 4.31 9.34
CA ASN A 23 -18.92 5.57 8.98
C ASN A 23 -17.85 5.38 7.89
N MET A 24 -17.00 4.35 8.03
CA MET A 24 -16.00 4.03 7.01
C MET A 24 -16.65 3.69 5.68
N LEU A 25 -17.76 2.93 5.68
CA LEU A 25 -18.53 2.57 4.50
C LEU A 25 -19.29 3.77 3.89
N ALA A 26 -19.77 4.70 4.71
CA ALA A 26 -20.45 5.91 4.26
C ALA A 26 -19.53 6.85 3.46
N ASP A 27 -18.23 6.86 3.77
CA ASP A 27 -17.21 7.63 3.04
C ASP A 27 -16.91 7.05 1.64
N PHE A 28 -17.33 5.82 1.32
CA PHE A 28 -17.18 5.23 -0.03
C PHE A 28 -18.21 5.74 -1.05
N ASN A 29 -19.00 6.77 -0.74
CA ASN A 29 -19.78 7.51 -1.74
C ASN A 29 -18.88 8.36 -2.66
N VAL A 30 -17.89 7.71 -3.28
CA VAL A 30 -17.08 8.28 -4.36
C VAL A 30 -18.00 8.41 -5.58
N THR A 31 -18.51 9.62 -5.81
CA THR A 31 -19.42 9.89 -6.93
C THR A 31 -18.75 9.82 -8.29
N GLU A 32 -17.40 9.84 -8.32
CA GLU A 32 -16.61 9.86 -9.54
C GLU A 32 -15.33 9.04 -9.35
N VAL A 33 -15.27 7.86 -9.97
CA VAL A 33 -14.06 7.04 -10.04
C VAL A 33 -13.21 7.56 -11.19
N LYS A 34 -12.02 8.09 -10.87
CA LYS A 34 -11.06 8.51 -11.88
C LYS A 34 -10.15 7.32 -12.23
N GLU A 35 -10.23 6.85 -13.47
CA GLU A 35 -9.27 5.87 -14.01
C GLU A 35 -7.86 6.47 -14.02
N ASP A 36 -6.94 5.85 -13.28
CA ASP A 36 -5.54 6.25 -13.15
C ASP A 36 -4.57 5.24 -13.78
N ASN A 37 -5.10 4.27 -14.54
CA ASN A 37 -4.34 3.18 -15.17
C ASN A 37 -3.62 2.29 -14.14
N PHE A 38 -4.20 2.13 -12.94
CA PHE A 38 -3.75 1.15 -11.96
C PHE A 38 -3.86 -0.28 -12.51
N ASP A 39 -2.77 -1.05 -12.40
CA ASP A 39 -2.73 -2.47 -12.75
C ASP A 39 -2.73 -3.31 -11.46
N PRO A 40 -3.86 -3.98 -11.12
CA PRO A 40 -3.94 -4.85 -9.97
C PRO A 40 -2.92 -6.00 -9.99
N ALA A 41 -2.46 -6.44 -11.17
CA ALA A 41 -1.45 -7.50 -11.29
C ALA A 41 -0.03 -7.02 -10.92
N ALA A 42 0.19 -5.70 -10.85
CA ALA A 42 1.43 -5.08 -10.40
C ALA A 42 1.43 -4.74 -8.90
N ALA A 43 0.35 -5.03 -8.17
CA ALA A 43 0.21 -4.74 -6.75
C ALA A 43 0.69 -5.90 -5.86
N ASP A 44 1.46 -5.55 -4.83
CA ASP A 44 1.90 -6.44 -3.76
C ASP A 44 1.51 -5.85 -2.42
N PHE A 45 0.50 -6.44 -1.77
CA PHE A 45 -0.03 -5.94 -0.51
C PHE A 45 0.79 -6.36 0.72
N PHE A 46 1.85 -7.13 0.52
CA PHE A 46 2.74 -7.63 1.58
C PHE A 46 4.19 -7.40 1.17
N GLY A 47 4.56 -6.11 1.04
CA GLY A 47 5.83 -5.69 0.48
C GLY A 47 7.05 -6.31 1.16
N GLY A 48 7.02 -6.53 2.48
CA GLY A 48 8.04 -7.24 3.24
C GLY A 48 9.44 -6.72 2.93
N SER A 49 10.28 -7.57 2.33
CA SER A 49 11.67 -7.20 1.98
C SER A 49 11.82 -6.36 0.70
N GLY A 50 10.74 -6.12 -0.05
CA GLY A 50 10.75 -5.36 -1.31
C GLY A 50 11.19 -6.18 -2.52
N SER A 51 11.08 -7.52 -2.49
CA SER A 51 11.48 -8.39 -3.60
C SER A 51 10.71 -8.11 -4.89
N THR A 52 9.42 -7.84 -4.78
CA THR A 52 8.55 -7.55 -5.94
C THR A 52 8.99 -6.27 -6.63
N LEU A 53 9.30 -5.21 -5.86
CA LEU A 53 9.83 -3.96 -6.39
C LEU A 53 11.14 -4.16 -7.15
N MET A 54 12.08 -4.95 -6.60
CA MET A 54 13.35 -5.23 -7.28
C MET A 54 13.14 -6.01 -8.58
N ALA A 55 12.26 -7.01 -8.58
CA ALA A 55 11.98 -7.82 -9.76
C ALA A 55 11.27 -7.01 -10.85
N ALA A 56 10.33 -6.15 -10.47
CA ALA A 56 9.64 -5.24 -11.38
C ALA A 56 10.65 -4.29 -12.05
N GLU A 57 11.52 -3.65 -11.26
CA GLU A 57 12.58 -2.79 -11.76
C GLU A 57 13.52 -3.53 -12.74
N GLN A 58 13.95 -4.75 -12.41
CA GLN A 58 14.80 -5.58 -13.28
C GLN A 58 14.15 -5.98 -14.61
N THR A 59 12.82 -5.93 -14.67
CA THR A 59 12.03 -6.36 -15.83
C THR A 59 11.31 -5.19 -16.49
N ASP A 60 11.70 -3.95 -16.16
CA ASP A 60 11.13 -2.72 -16.71
C ASP A 60 9.60 -2.65 -16.54
N ARG A 61 9.13 -3.03 -15.34
CA ARG A 61 7.72 -3.00 -14.93
C ARG A 61 7.51 -2.09 -13.74
N ALA A 62 6.35 -1.46 -13.66
CA ALA A 62 5.90 -0.78 -12.46
C ALA A 62 5.51 -1.82 -11.38
N ALA A 63 5.66 -1.45 -10.11
CA ALA A 63 5.13 -2.20 -8.98
C ALA A 63 4.58 -1.25 -7.92
N TYR A 64 3.48 -1.65 -7.30
CA TYR A 64 2.82 -0.93 -6.21
C TYR A 64 2.87 -1.79 -4.96
N LEU A 65 3.58 -1.34 -3.92
CA LEU A 65 3.74 -2.10 -2.69
C LEU A 65 2.94 -1.46 -1.55
N MET A 66 2.32 -2.29 -0.72
CA MET A 66 1.78 -1.91 0.58
C MET A 66 2.50 -2.71 1.67
N GLU A 67 2.78 -2.05 2.78
CA GLU A 67 3.39 -2.66 3.95
C GLU A 67 2.85 -1.96 5.21
N ILE A 68 2.49 -2.75 6.23
CA ILE A 68 1.90 -2.25 7.47
C ILE A 68 2.96 -1.90 8.50
N ASP A 69 4.09 -2.61 8.49
CA ASP A 69 5.17 -2.38 9.44
C ASP A 69 6.08 -1.24 8.93
N PRO A 70 6.15 -0.11 9.65
CA PRO A 70 6.97 1.03 9.23
C PRO A 70 8.46 0.68 9.10
N VAL A 71 8.96 -0.33 9.83
CA VAL A 71 10.35 -0.79 9.70
C VAL A 71 10.57 -1.41 8.33
N TYR A 72 9.62 -2.22 7.84
CA TYR A 72 9.73 -2.82 6.51
C TYR A 72 9.54 -1.79 5.39
N CYS A 73 8.69 -0.77 5.58
CA CYS A 73 8.62 0.37 4.65
C CYS A 73 9.99 1.03 4.43
N ASP A 74 10.71 1.32 5.51
CA ASP A 74 12.07 1.89 5.46
C ASP A 74 13.07 0.93 4.80
N VAL A 75 13.03 -0.36 5.17
CA VAL A 75 13.87 -1.40 4.54
C VAL A 75 13.69 -1.47 3.02
N ILE A 76 12.45 -1.39 2.53
CA ILE A 76 12.13 -1.41 1.09
C ILE A 76 12.78 -0.22 0.39
N ILE A 77 12.63 1.00 0.95
CA ILE A 77 13.19 2.23 0.38
C ILE A 77 14.72 2.15 0.33
N GLN A 78 15.36 1.79 1.45
CA GLN A 78 16.82 1.68 1.53
C GLN A 78 17.37 0.64 0.55
N ARG A 79 16.69 -0.50 0.43
CA ARG A 79 17.07 -1.56 -0.50
C ARG A 79 17.00 -1.07 -1.95
N TYR A 80 15.96 -0.33 -2.31
CA TYR A 80 15.80 0.24 -3.66
C TYR A 80 16.86 1.28 -3.98
N ILE A 81 17.09 2.25 -3.09
CA ILE A 81 18.14 3.28 -3.24
C ILE A 81 19.52 2.62 -3.43
N LYS A 82 19.83 1.61 -2.61
CA LYS A 82 21.09 0.86 -2.71
C LYS A 82 21.21 0.12 -4.03
N TYR A 83 20.14 -0.51 -4.51
CA TYR A 83 20.12 -1.25 -5.77
C TYR A 83 20.35 -0.33 -6.97
N LYS A 84 19.61 0.78 -7.05
CA LYS A 84 19.68 1.73 -8.16
C LYS A 84 20.89 2.66 -8.09
N SER A 85 21.50 2.79 -6.91
CA SER A 85 22.51 3.82 -6.63
C SER A 85 22.00 5.23 -6.96
N VAL A 86 20.70 5.47 -6.71
CA VAL A 86 20.02 6.76 -6.90
C VAL A 86 19.22 7.11 -5.66
N SER A 87 19.27 8.38 -5.26
CA SER A 87 18.46 8.93 -4.16
C SER A 87 17.72 10.21 -4.54
N ASP A 88 18.03 10.82 -5.68
CA ASP A 88 17.49 12.13 -6.08
C ASP A 88 16.04 12.11 -6.55
N ASN A 89 15.50 10.92 -6.84
CA ASN A 89 14.15 10.72 -7.34
C ASN A 89 13.29 9.84 -6.41
N VAL A 90 13.65 9.78 -5.12
CA VAL A 90 12.85 9.08 -4.10
C VAL A 90 12.13 10.09 -3.23
N PHE A 91 10.80 10.03 -3.24
CA PHE A 91 9.93 10.98 -2.55
C PHE A 91 8.99 10.26 -1.60
N LEU A 92 8.65 10.95 -0.51
CA LEU A 92 7.62 10.57 0.44
C LEU A 92 6.46 11.55 0.30
N VAL A 93 5.23 11.04 0.28
CA VAL A 93 4.02 11.86 0.41
C VAL A 93 3.60 11.86 1.88
N ARG A 94 3.60 13.03 2.52
CA ARG A 94 3.15 13.22 3.91
C ARG A 94 2.27 14.45 3.99
N ASP A 95 1.06 14.31 4.54
CA ASP A 95 0.08 15.40 4.63
C ASP A 95 -0.11 16.13 3.28
N GLU A 96 -0.24 15.36 2.19
CA GLU A 96 -0.35 15.85 0.80
C GLU A 96 0.89 16.60 0.26
N GLN A 97 1.99 16.65 1.02
CA GLN A 97 3.24 17.27 0.61
C GLN A 97 4.25 16.23 0.11
N LEU A 98 4.94 16.56 -0.98
CA LEU A 98 6.07 15.80 -1.48
C LEU A 98 7.35 16.22 -0.75
N VAL A 99 7.99 15.26 -0.10
CA VAL A 99 9.26 15.45 0.61
C VAL A 99 10.30 14.51 0.01
N LEU A 100 11.49 15.03 -0.30
CA LEU A 100 12.60 14.19 -0.74
C LEU A 100 13.05 13.28 0.40
N TYR A 101 13.20 11.98 0.13
CA TYR A 101 13.61 11.02 1.15
C TYR A 101 14.97 11.39 1.77
N LYS A 102 15.91 11.85 0.93
CA LYS A 102 17.25 12.27 1.36
C LYS A 102 17.28 13.49 2.29
N ASP A 103 16.21 14.27 2.37
CA ASP A 103 16.14 15.45 3.24
C ASP A 103 15.71 15.08 4.67
N LEU A 104 15.27 13.83 4.89
CA LEU A 104 14.81 13.32 6.18
C LEU A 104 15.81 12.40 6.89
N VAL A 105 16.89 11.99 6.22
CA VAL A 105 17.89 11.02 6.71
C VAL A 105 19.29 11.62 6.81
#